data_AF-A0A368FKN4-F1
#
_entry.id   AF-A0A368FKN4-F1
#
_cell.length_a   1.000
_cell.length_b   1.000
_cell.length_c   1.000
_cell.angle_alpha   90.00
_cell.angle_beta   90.00
_cell.angle_gamma   90.00
#
_symmetry.space_group_name_H-M   'P 1'
#
loop_
_entity.id
_entity.type
_entity.pdbx_description
1 polymer ?
#
loop_
_entity_poly.entity_id
_entity_poly.type
_entity_poly.pdbx_seq_one_letter_code
_entity_poly.pdbx_strand_id
1 'polypeptide(L)' 'MEYATIIHEMMHVVGFYHEHERWDRDNFIDIIWQNIDRGN' A
#
# COMPACT_ATOMS: atom_id res chain seq x y z
N MET A 1 -7.30 -6.37 17.14
CA MET A 1 -6.18 -6.10 16.21
C MET A 1 -5.77 -7.44 15.66
N GLU A 2 -5.99 -7.65 14.37
CA GLU A 2 -5.76 -8.95 13.74
C GLU A 2 -4.25 -9.22 13.59
N TYR A 3 -3.85 -10.49 13.67
CA TYR A 3 -2.45 -10.92 13.56
C TYR A 3 -1.76 -10.38 12.29
N ALA A 4 -2.48 -10.36 11.17
CA ALA A 4 -1.98 -9.83 9.90
C ALA A 4 -1.69 -8.31 9.98
N THR A 5 -2.55 -7.54 10.66
CA THR A 5 -2.32 -6.11 10.88
C THR A 5 -1.07 -5.89 11.71
N ILE A 6 -0.84 -6.69 12.77
CA ILE A 6 0.36 -6.55 13.60
C ILE A 6 1.63 -6.76 12.76
N ILE A 7 1.66 -7.79 11.91
CA ILE A 7 2.80 -8.05 11.02
C ILE A 7 2.99 -6.90 10.02
N HIS A 8 1.90 -6.40 9.42
CA HIS A 8 1.94 -5.29 8.47
C HIS A 8 2.58 -4.03 9.09
N GLU A 9 2.17 -3.66 10.30
CA GLU A 9 2.78 -2.52 11.00
C GLU A 9 4.23 -2.78 11.40
N MET A 10 4.58 -4.03 11.79
CA MET A 10 5.98 -4.40 12.01
C MET A 10 6.82 -4.30 10.74
N MET A 11 6.27 -4.62 9.57
CA MET A 11 6.95 -4.43 8.28
C MET A 11 7.23 -2.95 8.02
N HIS A 12 6.27 -2.07 8.31
CA HIS A 12 6.48 -0.62 8.23
C HIS A 12 7.59 -0.15 9.18
N VAL A 13 7.65 -0.68 10.40
CA VAL A 13 8.73 -0.37 11.36
C VAL A 13 10.10 -0.77 10.83
N VAL A 14 10.20 -1.88 10.11
CA VAL A 14 11.46 -2.35 9.48
C VAL A 14 11.80 -1.55 8.21
N GLY A 15 10.87 -0.77 7.66
CA GLY A 15 11.10 0.13 6.53
C GLY A 15 10.46 -0.31 5.22
N PHE A 16 9.51 -1.25 5.25
CA PHE A 16 8.72 -1.58 4.06
C PHE A 16 7.64 -0.53 3.82
N TYR A 17 7.43 -0.23 2.53
CA TYR A 17 6.32 0.57 2.01
C TYR A 17 5.20 -0.34 1.51
N HIS A 18 4.06 0.23 1.11
CA HIS A 18 3.03 -0.58 0.49
C HIS A 18 3.51 -1.12 -0.87
N GLU A 19 3.17 -2.36 -1.19
CA GLU A 19 3.63 -2.99 -2.43
C GLU A 19 3.17 -2.23 -3.68
N HIS A 20 1.97 -1.64 -3.64
CA HIS A 20 1.46 -0.80 -4.72
C HIS A 20 2.16 0.57 -4.83
N GLU A 21 3.11 0.91 -3.95
CA GLU A 21 3.90 2.15 -4.03
C GLU A 21 5.24 1.91 -4.75
N ARG A 22 5.55 0.67 -5.14
CA ARG A 22 6.76 0.33 -5.89
C ARG A 22 6.88 1.14 -7.18
N TRP A 23 8.12 1.44 -7.56
CA TRP A 23 8.46 2.21 -8.76
C TRP A 23 8.03 1.52 -10.07
N ASP A 24 7.94 0.18 -10.06
CA ASP A 24 7.57 -0.64 -11.21
C ASP A 24 6.12 -1.12 -11.19
N ARG A 25 5.29 -0.65 -10.24
CA ARG A 25 3.90 -1.10 -10.06
C ARG A 25 3.07 -1.00 -11.34
N ASP A 26 3.33 0.01 -12.18
CA ASP A 26 2.53 0.31 -13.36
C ASP A 26 2.74 -0.76 -14.47
N ASN A 27 3.68 -1.70 -14.28
CA ASN A 27 3.81 -2.90 -15.11
C ASN A 27 2.90 -4.06 -14.65
N PHE A 28 2.29 -3.96 -13.47
CA PHE A 28 1.55 -5.05 -12.81
C PHE A 28 0.10 -4.68 -12.48
N ILE A 29 -0.15 -3.41 -12.15
CA ILE A 29 -1.47 -2.92 -11.73
C ILE A 29 -1.76 -1.56 -12.36
N ASP A 30 -3.05 -1.29 -12.57
CA ASP A 30 -3.56 0.03 -12.95
C ASP A 30 -4.26 0.69 -11.77
N ILE A 31 -3.90 1.94 -11.46
CA ILE A 31 -4.61 2.74 -10.47
C ILE A 31 -5.79 3.46 -11.15
N ILE A 32 -7.01 3.15 -10.72
CA ILE A 32 -8.23 3.84 -11.19
C ILE A 32 -8.40 5.13 -10.40
N TRP A 33 -7.63 6.15 -10.75
CA TRP A 33 -7.55 7.43 -10.03
C TRP A 33 -8.90 8.14 -9.85
N GLN A 34 -9.87 7.89 -10.74
CA GLN A 34 -11.22 8.47 -10.65
C GLN A 34 -12.01 7.94 -9.44
N ASN A 35 -11.64 6.77 -8.91
CA ASN A 35 -12.32 6.11 -7.80
C ASN A 35 -11.66 6.38 -6.44
N ILE A 36 -10.56 7.13 -6.41
CA ILE A 36 -9.86 7.46 -5.16
C ILE A 36 -10.54 8.69 -4.54
N ASP A 37 -10.91 8.57 -3.27
CA ASP A 37 -11.38 9.70 -2.48
C ASP A 37 -10.27 10.77 -2.43
N ARG A 38 -10.60 12.01 -2.82
CA ARG A 38 -9.62 13.10 -2.90
C ARG A 38 -9.24 13.63 -1.53
N GLY A 39 -9.90 13.16 -0.46
CA GLY A 39 -9.83 13.75 0.86
C GLY A 39 -10.51 15.12 0.83
N ASN A 40 -11.38 15.37 1.81
CA ASN A 40 -11.87 16.73 2.07
C ASN A 40 -10.89 17.46 2.98
#